data_AF-A0A423U232-F1
#
_entry.id   AF-A0A423U232-F1
#
_cell.length_a   1.000
_cell.length_b   1.000
_cell.length_c   1.000
_cell.angle_alpha   90.00
_cell.angle_beta   90.00
_cell.angle_gamma   90.00
#
_symmetry.space_group_name_H-M   'P 1'
#
loop_
_entity.id
_entity.type
_entity.pdbx_description
1 polymer ?
#
loop_
_entity_poly.entity_id
_entity_poly.type
_entity_poly.pdbx_seq_one_letter_code
_entity_poly.pdbx_strand_id
1 'polypeptide(L)'
;MYVSGRRELMMLLVSAVGVLLGASMFGPISIYGIVASESFPAHLSGTAHAVVALAANVGAVVAGWPLSWVARTFSWNGVFLLLEILAASSVLLILLSRRIHITLKAKEQ
;
A
#
# COMPACT_ATOMS: atom_id res chain seq x y z
N MET A 1 8.23 -30.63 24.60
CA MET A 1 7.81 -29.32 25.16
C MET A 1 8.50 -28.12 24.48
N TYR A 2 9.80 -28.17 24.16
CA TYR A 2 10.55 -27.06 23.53
C TYR A 2 10.01 -26.60 22.15
N VAL A 3 9.43 -27.52 21.38
CA VAL A 3 8.89 -27.21 20.04
C VAL A 3 7.59 -26.37 20.10
N SER A 4 6.87 -26.37 21.23
CA SER A 4 5.62 -25.60 21.36
C SER A 4 5.87 -24.11 21.55
N GLY A 5 6.84 -23.73 22.40
CA GLY A 5 7.17 -22.33 22.67
C GLY A 5 7.72 -21.56 21.45
N ARG A 6 8.48 -22.22 20.56
CA ARG A 6 8.94 -21.59 19.29
C ARG A 6 7.80 -21.23 18.36
N ARG A 7 6.72 -22.03 18.31
CA ARG A 7 5.59 -21.75 17.42
C ARG A 7 4.79 -20.56 17.90
N GLU A 8 4.59 -20.43 19.21
CA GLU A 8 3.96 -19.26 19.83
C GLU A 8 4.77 -17.99 19.55
N LEU A 9 6.10 -18.03 19.71
CA LEU A 9 6.98 -16.92 19.36
C LEU A 9 6.83 -16.52 17.87
N MET A 10 6.81 -17.50 16.97
CA MET A 10 6.64 -17.24 15.54
C MET A 10 5.28 -16.61 15.21
N MET A 11 4.19 -17.08 15.84
CA MET A 11 2.86 -16.51 15.66
C MET A 11 2.79 -15.07 16.17
N LEU A 12 3.41 -14.79 17.32
CA LEU A 12 3.51 -13.45 17.88
C LEU A 12 4.30 -12.52 16.97
N LEU A 13 5.44 -12.97 16.43
CA LEU A 13 6.24 -12.18 15.49
C LEU A 13 5.48 -11.86 14.20
N VAL A 14 4.82 -12.86 13.60
CA VAL A 14 4.01 -12.64 12.39
C VAL A 14 2.88 -11.65 12.65
N SER A 15 2.22 -11.76 13.81
CA SER A 15 1.13 -10.87 14.20
C SER A 15 1.64 -9.45 14.46
N ALA A 16 2.76 -9.30 15.16
CA ALA A 16 3.37 -8.00 15.43
C ALA A 16 3.80 -7.29 14.14
N VAL A 17 4.42 -8.01 13.21
CA VAL A 17 4.77 -7.47 11.88
C VAL A 17 3.51 -7.07 11.13
N GLY A 18 2.44 -7.89 11.15
CA GLY A 18 1.16 -7.55 10.53
C GLY A 18 0.54 -6.27 11.09
N VAL A 19 0.57 -6.09 12.41
CA VAL A 19 0.06 -4.87 13.07
C VAL A 19 0.90 -3.65 12.69
N LEU A 20 2.23 -3.75 12.71
CA LEU A 20 3.12 -2.64 12.36
C LEU A 20 2.98 -2.25 10.88
N LEU A 21 2.86 -3.22 9.98
CA LEU A 21 2.62 -2.96 8.56
C LEU A 21 1.27 -2.30 8.33
N GLY A 22 0.20 -2.80 8.97
CA GLY A 22 -1.13 -2.21 8.90
C GLY A 22 -1.17 -0.77 9.42
N ALA A 23 -0.56 -0.52 10.59
CA ALA A 23 -0.46 0.81 11.17
C ALA A 23 0.32 1.78 10.27
N SER A 24 1.42 1.32 9.66
CA SER A 24 2.21 2.14 8.74
C SER A 24 1.47 2.46 7.44
N MET A 25 0.69 1.52 6.90
CA MET A 25 -0.08 1.73 5.65
C MET A 25 -1.24 2.72 5.83
N PHE A 26 -1.76 2.89 7.04
CA PHE A 26 -2.86 3.81 7.30
C PHE A 26 -2.50 5.28 7.00
N GLY A 27 -1.24 5.68 7.21
CA GLY A 27 -0.77 7.03 6.92
C GLY A 27 -0.96 7.42 5.43
N PRO A 28 -0.37 6.69 4.48
CA PRO A 28 -0.59 6.92 3.05
C PRO A 28 -2.06 6.85 2.64
N ILE A 29 -2.82 5.85 3.12
CA ILE A 29 -4.25 5.69 2.80
C ILE A 29 -5.04 6.95 3.20
N SER A 30 -4.77 7.49 4.39
CA SER A 30 -5.40 8.71 4.88
C SER A 30 -5.04 9.93 4.03
N ILE A 31 -3.76 10.11 3.70
CA ILE A 31 -3.28 11.23 2.87
C ILE A 31 -3.92 11.20 1.47
N TYR A 32 -3.99 10.04 0.81
CA TYR A 32 -4.65 9.93 -0.50
C TYR A 32 -6.14 10.30 -0.43
N GLY A 33 -6.83 9.94 0.66
CA GLY A 33 -8.22 10.33 0.88
C GLY A 33 -8.41 11.84 1.01
N ILE A 34 -7.50 12.54 1.69
CA ILE A 34 -7.54 13.99 1.86
C ILE A 34 -7.24 14.70 0.53
N VAL A 35 -6.19 14.28 -0.18
CA VAL A 35 -5.82 14.86 -1.49
C VAL A 35 -6.95 14.69 -2.51
N ALA A 36 -7.63 13.55 -2.51
CA ALA A 36 -8.80 13.33 -3.35
C ALA A 36 -9.97 14.25 -2.99
N SER A 37 -10.14 14.60 -1.72
CA SER A 37 -11.17 15.54 -1.27
C SER A 37 -10.82 16.98 -1.66
N GLU A 38 -9.55 17.39 -1.54
CA GLU A 38 -9.10 18.75 -1.85
C GLU A 38 -9.01 19.05 -3.35
N SER A 39 -8.85 18.02 -4.20
CA SER A 39 -8.73 18.19 -5.65
C SER A 39 -10.07 18.51 -6.36
N PHE A 40 -11.21 18.41 -5.66
CA PHE A 40 -12.54 18.63 -6.22
C PHE A 40 -13.29 19.72 -5.44
N PRO A 41 -14.16 20.52 -6.10
CA PRO A 41 -14.97 21.53 -5.44
C PRO A 41 -15.83 20.91 -4.33
N ALA A 42 -16.04 21.64 -3.24
CA ALA A 42 -16.60 21.14 -1.97
C ALA A 42 -17.94 20.36 -2.09
N HIS A 43 -18.71 20.57 -3.15
CA HIS A 43 -19.96 19.86 -3.42
C HIS A 43 -19.79 18.43 -3.97
N LEU A 44 -18.60 18.05 -4.47
CA LEU A 44 -18.28 16.73 -5.04
C LEU A 44 -17.17 15.98 -4.29
N SER A 45 -16.59 16.59 -3.24
CA SER A 45 -15.50 16.00 -2.44
C SER A 45 -15.87 14.61 -1.88
N GLY A 46 -17.11 14.42 -1.43
CA GLY A 46 -17.60 13.11 -0.97
C GLY A 46 -17.66 12.05 -2.07
N THR A 47 -18.07 12.44 -3.28
CA THR A 47 -18.10 11.55 -4.45
C THR A 47 -16.69 11.19 -4.91
N ALA A 48 -15.76 12.15 -4.91
CA ALA A 48 -14.35 11.90 -5.24
C ALA A 48 -13.71 10.90 -4.27
N HIS A 49 -13.95 11.07 -2.96
CA HIS A 49 -13.51 10.11 -1.95
C HIS A 49 -14.09 8.71 -2.18
N ALA A 50 -15.40 8.61 -2.48
CA ALA A 50 -16.06 7.33 -2.75
C ALA A 50 -15.50 6.63 -4.02
N VAL A 51 -15.21 7.38 -5.07
CA VAL A 51 -14.59 6.83 -6.30
C VAL A 51 -13.18 6.31 -6.03
N VAL A 52 -12.38 7.03 -5.25
CA VAL A 52 -11.03 6.58 -4.88
C VAL A 52 -11.09 5.34 -3.97
N ALA A 53 -12.03 5.28 -3.03
CA ALA A 53 -12.26 4.10 -2.20
C ALA A 53 -12.70 2.89 -3.03
N LEU A 54 -13.58 3.10 -4.01
CA LEU A 54 -13.99 2.04 -4.95
C LEU A 54 -12.80 1.54 -5.77
N ALA A 55 -12.01 2.45 -6.33
CA ALA A 55 -10.81 2.11 -7.10
C ALA A 55 -9.79 1.33 -6.26
N ALA A 56 -9.61 1.69 -4.99
CA ALA A 56 -8.74 0.96 -4.07
C ALA A 56 -9.25 -0.47 -3.82
N ASN A 57 -10.55 -0.66 -3.60
CA ASN A 57 -11.14 -1.99 -3.41
C ASN A 57 -11.04 -2.86 -4.67
N VAL A 58 -11.31 -2.29 -5.85
CA VAL A 58 -11.14 -2.99 -7.13
C VAL A 58 -9.68 -3.39 -7.34
N GLY A 59 -8.74 -2.48 -7.07
CA GLY A 59 -7.31 -2.76 -7.13
C GLY A 59 -6.89 -3.89 -6.20
N ALA A 60 -7.40 -3.94 -4.97
CA ALA A 60 -7.12 -5.00 -4.02
C ALA A 60 -7.63 -6.38 -4.51
N VAL A 61 -8.83 -6.43 -5.08
CA VAL A 61 -9.39 -7.66 -5.67
C VAL A 61 -8.56 -8.13 -6.85
N VAL A 62 -8.19 -7.21 -7.76
CA VAL A 62 -7.35 -7.51 -8.92
C VAL A 62 -5.95 -7.97 -8.49
N ALA A 63 -5.39 -7.40 -7.43
CA ALA A 63 -4.10 -7.80 -6.87
C ALA A 63 -4.13 -9.17 -6.18
N GLY A 64 -5.30 -9.61 -5.68
CA GLY A 64 -5.46 -10.94 -5.08
C GLY A 64 -5.23 -12.10 -6.05
N TRP A 65 -5.55 -11.92 -7.34
CA TRP A 65 -5.35 -12.93 -8.38
C TRP A 65 -3.88 -13.26 -8.68
N PRO A 66 -3.00 -12.29 -9.03
CA PRO A 66 -1.58 -12.54 -9.23
C PRO A 66 -0.89 -12.97 -7.93
N LEU A 67 -1.32 -12.46 -6.77
CA LEU A 67 -0.80 -12.89 -5.47
C LEU A 67 -1.07 -14.39 -5.23
N SER A 68 -2.28 -14.84 -5.53
CA SER A 68 -2.68 -16.25 -5.41
C SER A 68 -1.93 -17.14 -6.42
N TRP A 69 -1.66 -16.63 -7.61
CA TRP A 69 -0.92 -17.35 -8.64
C TRP A 69 0.56 -17.51 -8.26
N VAL A 70 1.21 -16.47 -7.77
CA VAL A 70 2.62 -16.49 -7.31
C VAL A 70 2.79 -17.35 -6.07
N ALA A 71 1.83 -17.33 -5.14
CA ALA A 71 1.84 -18.21 -3.97
C ALA A 71 1.85 -19.70 -4.35
N ARG A 72 1.17 -20.07 -5.44
CA ARG A 72 1.09 -21.45 -5.93
C ARG A 72 2.34 -21.90 -6.69
N THR A 73 3.01 -21.01 -7.41
CA THR A 73 4.14 -21.36 -8.29
C THR A 73 5.51 -21.18 -7.65
N PHE A 74 5.72 -20.15 -6.83
CA PHE A 74 7.04 -19.75 -6.29
C PHE A 74 7.16 -19.91 -4.77
N SER A 75 6.21 -20.58 -4.11
CA SER A 75 6.11 -20.66 -2.65
C SER A 75 5.98 -19.28 -1.97
N TRP A 76 5.86 -19.25 -0.64
CA TRP A 76 5.68 -18.00 0.13
C TRP A 76 6.83 -17.00 -0.04
N ASN A 77 8.03 -17.44 -0.39
CA ASN A 77 9.17 -16.55 -0.63
C ASN A 77 8.94 -15.63 -1.84
N GLY A 78 8.36 -16.15 -2.93
CA GLY A 78 8.00 -15.35 -4.10
C GLY A 78 6.94 -14.29 -3.81
N VAL A 79 6.03 -14.56 -2.87
CA VAL A 79 5.00 -13.61 -2.42
C VAL A 79 5.64 -12.42 -1.71
N PHE A 80 6.58 -12.66 -0.78
CA PHE A 80 7.28 -11.59 -0.09
C PHE A 80 8.12 -10.73 -1.03
N LEU A 81 8.84 -11.35 -1.98
CA LEU A 81 9.61 -10.63 -3.01
C LEU A 81 8.72 -9.75 -3.90
N LEU A 82 7.56 -10.27 -4.32
CA LEU A 82 6.61 -9.48 -5.11
C LEU A 82 6.09 -8.27 -4.32
N LEU A 83 5.71 -8.48 -3.05
CA LEU A 83 5.26 -7.39 -2.17
C LEU A 83 6.36 -6.34 -1.97
N GLU A 84 7.61 -6.76 -1.82
CA GLU A 84 8.75 -5.86 -1.67
C GLU A 84 9.00 -5.02 -2.93
N ILE A 85 8.96 -5.63 -4.12
CA ILE A 85 9.08 -4.91 -5.40
C ILE A 85 7.94 -3.90 -5.56
N LEU A 86 6.70 -4.29 -5.23
CA LEU A 86 5.55 -3.40 -5.28
C LEU A 86 5.68 -2.23 -4.31
N ALA A 87 6.15 -2.48 -3.08
CA ALA A 87 6.43 -1.43 -2.10
C ALA A 87 7.53 -0.48 -2.59
N ALA A 88 8.64 -1.01 -3.09
CA ALA A 88 9.74 -0.22 -3.65
C ALA A 88 9.28 0.63 -4.85
N SER A 89 8.48 0.05 -5.75
CA SER A 89 7.92 0.76 -6.91
C SER A 89 7.00 1.91 -6.48
N SER A 90 6.19 1.72 -5.43
CA SER A 90 5.32 2.76 -4.88
C SER A 90 6.12 3.93 -4.31
N VAL A 91 7.20 3.64 -3.57
CA VAL A 91 8.11 4.67 -3.06
C VAL A 91 8.79 5.41 -4.22
N LEU A 92 9.25 4.70 -5.24
CA LEU A 92 9.85 5.29 -6.45
C LEU A 92 8.88 6.23 -7.17
N LEU A 93 7.63 5.84 -7.35
CA LEU A 93 6.60 6.67 -7.97
C LEU A 93 6.32 7.95 -7.18
N ILE A 94 6.31 7.87 -5.84
CA ILE A 94 6.16 9.04 -4.96
C ILE A 94 7.38 9.97 -5.08
N LEU A 95 8.59 9.41 -5.09
CA LEU A 95 9.82 10.18 -5.23
C LEU A 95 9.92 10.86 -6.61
N LEU A 96 9.51 10.17 -7.67
CA LEU A 96 9.46 10.72 -9.03
C LEU A 96 8.43 11.83 -9.14
N SER A 97 7.23 11.63 -8.59
CA SER A 97 6.20 12.67 -8.53
C SER A 97 6.69 13.91 -7.75
N ARG A 98 7.40 13.71 -6.64
CA ARG A 98 8.05 14.81 -5.90
C ARG A 98 9.08 15.56 -6.74
N ARG A 99 9.93 14.84 -7.50
CA ARG A 99 10.91 15.47 -8.41
C ARG A 99 10.23 16.35 -9.46
N ILE A 100 9.15 15.87 -10.07
CA ILE A 100 8.39 16.62 -11.09
C ILE A 100 7.78 17.89 -10.49
N HIS A 101 7.13 17.78 -9.32
CA HIS A 101 6.53 18.94 -8.66
C HIS A 101 7.56 20.01 -8.27
N ILE A 102 8.72 19.62 -7.74
CA ILE A 102 9.80 20.56 -7.40
C ILE A 102 10.37 21.23 -8.65
N THR A 103 10.52 20.48 -9.74
CA THR A 103 11.07 21.00 -11.02
C THR A 103 10.11 21.98 -11.68
N LEU A 104 8.80 21.72 -11.63
CA LEU A 104 7.78 22.64 -12.13
C LEU A 104 7.80 23.95 -11.35
N LYS A 105 7.86 23.87 -10.01
CA LYS A 105 7.93 25.06 -9.15
C LYS A 105 9.20 25.89 -9.37
N ALA A 106 10.32 25.26 -9.72
CA ALA A 106 11.58 25.92 -10.06
C ALA A 106 11.59 26.56 -11.46
N LYS A 107 10.62 26.23 -12.32
CA LYS A 107 10.50 26.75 -13.69
C LYS A 107 9.46 27.88 -13.81
N GLU A 108 8.63 28.05 -12.79
CA GLU A 108 7.67 29.16 -12.63
C GLU A 108 8.24 30.36 -11.83
N GLN A 109 9.45 30.26 -11.29
CA GLN A 109 10.21 31.39 -10.73
C GLN A 109 11.23 31.91 -11.74
#